data_AF-A0A6A4R5T8-F1
#
_entry.id   AF-A0A6A4R5T8-F1
#
_cell.length_a   1.000
_cell.length_b   1.000
_cell.length_c   1.000
_cell.angle_alpha   90.00
_cell.angle_beta   90.00
_cell.angle_gamma   90.00
#
_symmetry.space_group_name_H-M   'P 1'
#
loop_
_entity.id
_entity.type
_entity.pdbx_description
1 polymer ?
#
loop_
_entity_poly.entity_id
_entity_poly.type
_entity_poly.pdbx_seq_one_letter_code
_entity_poly.pdbx_strand_id
1 'polypeptide(L)'
;MIMGYPILFHISFLFVTFFILLINFSTIKVVNGGFSVKLIRINSTKVAHLLDTVQSPTHADLGVHILEMSFGNPSTKYYGIIDTGSDLIWTQCLPCDNCFPQIYPYFDPKKSSTYTSVNCQEDECNLLKESVKGCSSQNQCTYRFSYLDTSITQGLLALDTITLQSSSDGVIPLQYMIFGCGHNNSGGFDEKVMGIVGLGQGPLSLISQIGPSFGGRRFSYCLVPYYVDYKLPSIMSFGSGSEVVGDGVVSTPLIKKESQPFYYVTLQGISVGDTFLSFDSSSKGNMIIDSGTTFTILPQKLYDQLVEEVKKQVPLQPIIDDPQFGDRLCYRTINLQQPIITTHFEGADIQLKTIQTFYQPNFGVFCLAFGSISSDIGIYGNLVQTNYLIGFDLESELVSFKATHCNLHQSLV
;
A
#
# COMPACT_ATOMS: atom_id res chain seq x y z
N MET A 1 -58.11 -32.35 -59.86
CA MET A 1 -58.75 -32.93 -58.65
C MET A 1 -58.34 -32.04 -57.48
N ILE A 2 -59.08 -30.96 -57.25
CA ILE A 2 -60.17 -30.85 -56.25
C ILE A 2 -59.54 -30.73 -54.86
N MET A 3 -59.22 -29.52 -54.40
CA MET A 3 -60.04 -28.57 -53.58
C MET A 3 -59.84 -28.82 -52.07
N GLY A 4 -59.68 -27.83 -51.18
CA GLY A 4 -59.72 -26.38 -51.33
C GLY A 4 -59.40 -25.63 -50.00
N TYR A 5 -58.69 -24.50 -50.12
CA TYR A 5 -58.94 -23.11 -49.65
C TYR A 5 -59.94 -22.82 -48.48
N PRO A 6 -59.99 -21.57 -47.93
CA PRO A 6 -59.03 -20.75 -47.15
C PRO A 6 -59.75 -20.10 -45.91
N ILE A 7 -59.22 -19.03 -45.27
CA ILE A 7 -59.93 -17.76 -44.94
C ILE A 7 -59.23 -16.90 -43.84
N LEU A 8 -58.92 -15.66 -44.25
CA LEU A 8 -58.91 -14.32 -43.65
C LEU A 8 -58.59 -13.98 -42.16
N PHE A 9 -57.71 -12.98 -42.05
CA PHE A 9 -57.77 -11.75 -41.22
C PHE A 9 -59.01 -11.50 -40.34
N HIS A 10 -58.79 -11.12 -39.08
CA HIS A 10 -59.47 -9.95 -38.50
C HIS A 10 -58.74 -9.33 -37.29
N ILE A 11 -58.53 -8.02 -37.40
CA ILE A 11 -58.22 -7.05 -36.35
C ILE A 11 -59.50 -6.84 -35.51
N SER A 12 -59.38 -6.72 -34.17
CA SER A 12 -60.03 -5.69 -33.32
C SER A 12 -60.48 -6.16 -31.91
N PHE A 13 -59.94 -5.47 -30.89
CA PHE A 13 -60.63 -4.88 -29.72
C PHE A 13 -61.13 -5.72 -28.51
N LEU A 14 -60.62 -5.33 -27.32
CA LEU A 14 -61.27 -5.21 -25.98
C LEU A 14 -61.70 -6.49 -25.23
N PHE A 15 -61.69 -6.65 -23.89
CA PHE A 15 -61.70 -5.74 -22.73
C PHE A 15 -61.17 -6.55 -21.50
N VAL A 16 -60.26 -5.95 -20.72
CA VAL A 16 -60.19 -5.90 -19.23
C VAL A 16 -60.46 -7.16 -18.38
N THR A 17 -59.47 -7.52 -17.55
CA THR A 17 -59.50 -7.56 -16.05
C THR A 17 -58.07 -7.86 -15.58
N PHE A 18 -57.24 -6.87 -15.22
CA PHE A 18 -57.11 -6.23 -13.90
C PHE A 18 -56.88 -7.21 -12.73
N PHE A 19 -55.61 -7.40 -12.37
CA PHE A 19 -55.18 -7.52 -10.97
C PHE A 19 -53.83 -6.80 -10.81
N ILE A 20 -53.92 -5.55 -10.37
CA ILE A 20 -52.82 -4.74 -9.81
C ILE A 20 -52.81 -4.99 -8.31
N LEU A 21 -51.62 -5.13 -7.71
CA LEU A 21 -51.14 -4.51 -6.45
C LEU A 21 -49.87 -5.28 -6.03
N LEU A 22 -48.68 -4.70 -5.82
CA LEU A 22 -48.31 -3.40 -5.26
C LEU A 22 -46.99 -2.89 -5.88
N ILE A 23 -47.06 -1.78 -6.62
CA ILE A 23 -45.95 -0.83 -6.72
C ILE A 23 -46.55 0.52 -6.34
N ASN A 24 -46.10 1.08 -5.21
CA ASN A 24 -46.46 2.42 -4.76
C ASN A 24 -45.81 3.45 -5.71
N PHE A 25 -46.57 3.90 -6.72
CA PHE A 25 -46.23 5.13 -7.43
C PHE A 25 -46.83 6.31 -6.67
N SER A 26 -45.94 7.13 -6.12
CA SER A 26 -46.26 8.49 -5.66
C SER A 26 -46.83 9.29 -6.82
N THR A 27 -47.95 9.96 -6.58
CA THR A 27 -48.63 10.84 -7.54
C THR A 27 -47.70 11.93 -8.08
N ILE A 28 -47.44 11.93 -9.39
CA ILE A 28 -46.79 13.05 -10.08
C ILE A 28 -47.87 14.07 -10.41
N LYS A 29 -47.89 15.20 -9.69
CA LYS A 29 -48.61 16.42 -10.08
C LYS A 29 -47.61 17.37 -10.73
N VAL A 30 -47.81 17.65 -12.02
CA VAL A 30 -47.08 18.71 -12.73
C VAL A 30 -47.87 20.00 -12.64
N VAL A 31 -47.37 20.97 -11.87
CA VAL A 31 -47.72 22.39 -12.02
C VAL A 31 -46.46 23.23 -11.76
N ASN A 32 -46.09 24.04 -12.75
CA ASN A 32 -45.08 25.11 -12.78
C ASN A 32 -43.60 24.75 -12.50
N GLY A 33 -42.85 24.57 -13.60
CA GLY A 33 -41.46 25.03 -13.77
C GLY A 33 -40.44 24.64 -12.69
N GLY A 34 -39.86 23.46 -12.82
CA GLY A 34 -38.65 23.05 -12.09
C GLY A 34 -38.66 21.55 -11.77
N PHE A 35 -37.83 20.75 -12.45
CA PHE A 35 -37.63 19.35 -12.08
C PHE A 35 -36.63 19.27 -10.92
N SER A 36 -37.09 18.86 -9.74
CA SER A 36 -36.23 18.37 -8.66
C SER A 36 -36.36 16.85 -8.59
N VAL A 37 -35.29 16.14 -8.96
CA VAL A 37 -35.20 14.70 -8.75
C VAL A 37 -34.63 14.47 -7.36
N LYS A 38 -35.46 14.04 -6.42
CA LYS A 38 -34.99 13.52 -5.14
C LYS A 38 -34.47 12.10 -5.37
N LEU A 39 -33.15 11.95 -5.51
CA LEU A 39 -32.49 10.66 -5.49
C LEU A 39 -32.70 10.01 -4.12
N ILE A 40 -33.62 9.07 -4.04
CA ILE A 40 -33.72 8.16 -2.90
C ILE A 40 -32.61 7.14 -3.08
N ARG A 41 -31.49 7.31 -2.37
CA ARG A 41 -30.47 6.28 -2.22
C ARG A 41 -31.11 5.13 -1.46
N ILE A 42 -31.52 4.07 -2.18
CA ILE A 42 -31.94 2.83 -1.54
C ILE A 42 -30.69 2.23 -0.91
N ASN A 43 -30.59 2.31 0.41
CA ASN A 43 -29.64 1.54 1.21
C ASN A 43 -30.01 0.06 1.04
N SER A 44 -29.40 -0.61 0.07
CA SER A 44 -29.39 -2.07 0.00
C SER A 44 -28.48 -2.59 1.09
N THR A 45 -29.00 -2.74 2.31
CA THR A 45 -28.26 -3.27 3.47
C THR A 45 -28.28 -4.80 3.55
N LYS A 46 -28.66 -5.52 2.48
CA LYS A 46 -28.85 -6.99 2.56
C LYS A 46 -28.47 -7.80 1.31
N VAL A 47 -27.57 -7.30 0.47
CA VAL A 47 -26.80 -8.15 -0.46
C VAL A 47 -25.37 -7.63 -0.53
N ALA A 48 -24.63 -7.78 0.57
CA ALA A 48 -23.19 -7.98 0.42
C ALA A 48 -23.06 -9.42 -0.09
N HIS A 49 -22.91 -9.61 -1.40
CA HIS A 49 -21.99 -10.67 -1.79
C HIS A 49 -20.69 -10.28 -1.09
N LEU A 50 -20.22 -11.05 -0.10
CA LEU A 50 -18.83 -10.94 0.32
C LEU A 50 -18.04 -11.08 -0.98
N LEU A 51 -17.50 -9.97 -1.48
CA LEU A 51 -16.57 -10.02 -2.59
C LEU A 51 -15.41 -10.85 -2.07
N ASP A 52 -15.08 -11.92 -2.79
CA ASP A 52 -13.92 -12.72 -2.42
C ASP A 52 -12.67 -11.91 -2.76
N THR A 53 -12.17 -11.17 -1.77
CA THR A 53 -11.09 -10.21 -1.96
C THR A 53 -9.75 -10.91 -1.85
N VAL A 54 -8.85 -10.62 -2.79
CA VAL A 54 -7.47 -11.11 -2.74
C VAL A 54 -6.78 -10.47 -1.55
N GLN A 55 -6.16 -11.28 -0.70
CA GLN A 55 -5.53 -10.80 0.52
C GLN A 55 -4.29 -11.62 0.89
N SER A 56 -3.51 -11.04 1.80
CA SER A 56 -2.29 -11.63 2.31
C SER A 56 -2.06 -11.23 3.75
N PRO A 57 -1.62 -12.15 4.62
CA PRO A 57 -1.11 -11.81 5.95
C PRO A 57 0.07 -10.84 5.87
N THR A 58 0.15 -9.97 6.87
CA THR A 58 1.27 -9.06 7.08
C THR A 58 1.76 -9.11 8.52
N HIS A 59 3.06 -8.93 8.71
CA HIS A 59 3.73 -9.00 10.01
C HIS A 59 4.65 -7.80 10.19
N ALA A 60 4.80 -7.30 11.42
CA ALA A 60 5.83 -6.30 11.73
C ALA A 60 7.06 -6.98 12.31
N ASP A 61 8.23 -6.63 11.83
CA ASP A 61 9.50 -7.16 12.31
C ASP A 61 10.61 -6.10 12.19
N LEU A 62 11.34 -5.85 13.28
CA LEU A 62 12.53 -4.96 13.33
C LEU A 62 12.46 -3.64 12.53
N GLY A 63 11.32 -2.94 12.53
CA GLY A 63 11.17 -1.65 11.85
C GLY A 63 10.68 -1.72 10.40
N VAL A 64 10.35 -2.92 9.91
CA VAL A 64 9.73 -3.16 8.60
C VAL A 64 8.43 -3.97 8.74
N HIS A 65 7.63 -3.96 7.68
CA HIS A 65 6.43 -4.79 7.56
C HIS A 65 6.60 -5.78 6.42
N ILE A 66 6.24 -7.04 6.67
CA ILE A 66 6.50 -8.18 5.80
C ILE A 66 5.17 -8.72 5.29
N LEU A 67 5.07 -8.96 3.98
CA LEU A 67 3.97 -9.63 3.30
C LEU A 67 4.27 -11.13 3.13
N GLU A 68 3.31 -12.01 3.41
CA GLU A 68 3.41 -13.43 3.10
C GLU A 68 2.78 -13.76 1.73
N MET A 69 3.58 -14.20 0.77
CA MET A 69 3.07 -14.80 -0.48
C MET A 69 3.83 -16.09 -0.80
N SER A 70 3.62 -16.69 -1.97
CA SER A 70 4.40 -17.86 -2.37
C SER A 70 4.87 -17.79 -3.81
N PHE A 71 6.01 -18.42 -4.11
CA PHE A 71 6.65 -18.45 -5.42
C PHE A 71 6.74 -19.87 -5.96
N GLY A 72 6.65 -19.97 -7.29
CA GLY A 72 7.00 -21.15 -8.07
C GLY A 72 5.93 -22.24 -8.10
N ASN A 73 6.25 -23.30 -8.83
CA ASN A 73 5.47 -24.53 -8.88
C ASN A 73 6.39 -25.76 -8.76
N PRO A 74 6.41 -26.49 -7.62
CA PRO A 74 5.51 -26.35 -6.48
C PRO A 74 5.72 -25.05 -5.68
N SER A 75 4.63 -24.54 -5.11
CA SER A 75 4.59 -23.26 -4.41
C SER A 75 5.36 -23.30 -3.08
N THR A 76 6.23 -22.31 -2.86
CA THR A 76 7.04 -22.15 -1.64
C THR A 76 6.82 -20.77 -1.04
N LYS A 77 6.70 -20.70 0.29
CA LYS A 77 6.48 -19.42 1.00
C LYS A 77 7.60 -18.41 0.75
N TYR A 78 7.20 -17.15 0.67
CA TYR A 78 8.04 -15.99 0.51
C TYR A 78 7.60 -14.89 1.47
N TYR A 79 8.58 -14.24 2.09
CA TYR A 79 8.41 -13.19 3.09
C TYR A 79 9.17 -11.94 2.62
N GLY A 80 8.46 -10.96 2.06
CA GLY A 80 9.06 -9.76 1.49
C GLY A 80 8.61 -8.49 2.18
N ILE A 81 9.49 -7.50 2.27
CA ILE A 81 9.16 -6.18 2.82
C ILE A 81 8.11 -5.50 1.95
N ILE A 82 7.06 -4.96 2.56
CA ILE A 82 6.04 -4.13 1.92
C ILE A 82 6.65 -2.78 1.63
N ASP A 83 6.88 -2.45 0.36
CA ASP A 83 7.58 -1.23 -0.02
C ASP A 83 6.81 -0.43 -1.08
N THR A 84 6.09 0.61 -0.65
CA THR A 84 5.42 1.56 -1.54
C THR A 84 6.38 2.59 -2.17
N GLY A 85 7.65 2.60 -1.75
CA GLY A 85 8.73 3.41 -2.29
C GLY A 85 9.53 2.76 -3.42
N SER A 86 9.23 1.51 -3.83
CA SER A 86 9.90 0.86 -4.96
C SER A 86 8.98 -0.02 -5.82
N ASP A 87 9.40 -0.32 -7.05
CA ASP A 87 8.57 -1.06 -8.01
C ASP A 87 8.87 -2.56 -8.04
N LEU A 88 10.12 -3.00 -8.01
CA LEU A 88 10.46 -4.39 -8.31
C LEU A 88 10.15 -5.33 -7.13
N ILE A 89 9.36 -6.38 -7.38
CA ILE A 89 9.33 -7.56 -6.51
C ILE A 89 10.61 -8.34 -6.71
N TRP A 90 11.37 -8.67 -5.67
CA TRP A 90 12.56 -9.51 -5.81
C TRP A 90 12.80 -10.44 -4.61
N THR A 91 13.55 -11.51 -4.85
CA THR A 91 13.96 -12.50 -3.83
C THR A 91 15.41 -12.91 -4.03
N GLN A 92 16.07 -13.37 -2.97
CA GLN A 92 17.40 -13.99 -3.07
C GLN A 92 17.31 -15.36 -3.77
N CYS A 93 18.11 -15.55 -4.82
CA CYS A 93 18.09 -16.72 -5.68
C CYS A 93 19.40 -17.51 -5.68
N LEU A 94 19.32 -18.83 -5.92
CA LEU A 94 20.48 -19.66 -6.24
C LEU A 94 20.91 -19.51 -7.72
N PRO A 95 22.22 -19.49 -8.02
CA PRO A 95 23.32 -19.33 -7.06
C PRO A 95 23.31 -17.91 -6.48
N CYS A 96 23.66 -17.74 -5.20
CA CYS A 96 23.88 -16.40 -4.68
C CYS A 96 25.37 -16.16 -4.41
N ASP A 97 25.92 -15.16 -5.08
CA ASP A 97 27.33 -14.79 -4.99
C ASP A 97 27.60 -13.96 -3.72
N ASN A 98 26.68 -13.06 -3.38
CA ASN A 98 26.77 -12.20 -2.20
C ASN A 98 25.36 -11.88 -1.70
N CYS A 99 24.89 -12.59 -0.68
CA CYS A 99 23.54 -12.43 -0.11
C CYS A 99 23.61 -12.13 1.38
N PHE A 100 22.61 -11.39 1.88
CA PHE A 100 22.41 -11.28 3.32
C PHE A 100 21.88 -12.62 3.86
N PRO A 101 22.20 -12.97 5.12
CA PRO A 101 21.71 -14.21 5.72
C PRO A 101 20.19 -14.19 5.83
N GLN A 102 19.55 -15.32 5.52
CA GLN A 102 18.12 -15.54 5.78
C GLN A 102 17.89 -16.94 6.35
N ILE A 103 16.87 -17.08 7.20
CA ILE A 103 16.50 -18.36 7.82
C ILE A 103 15.71 -19.27 6.87
N TYR A 104 15.04 -18.67 5.89
CA TYR A 104 14.28 -19.38 4.88
C TYR A 104 15.19 -19.79 3.71
N PRO A 105 14.90 -20.87 2.97
CA PRO A 105 15.71 -21.25 1.82
C PRO A 105 15.70 -20.17 0.72
N TYR A 106 16.84 -19.97 0.05
CA TYR A 106 16.88 -19.18 -1.19
C TYR A 106 15.97 -19.79 -2.25
N PHE A 107 15.40 -18.94 -3.10
CA PHE A 107 14.63 -19.41 -4.24
C PHE A 107 15.55 -20.16 -5.21
N ASP A 108 15.20 -21.38 -5.61
CA ASP A 108 15.95 -22.18 -6.56
C ASP A 108 15.20 -22.21 -7.89
N PRO A 109 15.64 -21.44 -8.90
CA PRO A 109 14.99 -21.44 -10.22
C PRO A 109 14.83 -22.83 -10.84
N LYS A 110 15.72 -23.77 -10.52
CA LYS A 110 15.68 -25.14 -11.09
C LYS A 110 14.60 -26.01 -10.48
N LYS A 111 14.03 -25.62 -9.32
CA LYS A 111 12.98 -26.37 -8.63
C LYS A 111 11.58 -25.92 -8.99
N SER A 112 11.44 -24.76 -9.63
CA SER A 112 10.15 -24.27 -10.11
C SER A 112 9.95 -24.66 -11.57
N SER A 113 8.89 -25.42 -11.84
CA SER A 113 8.50 -25.82 -13.19
C SER A 113 7.89 -24.67 -14.01
N THR A 114 7.56 -23.54 -13.37
CA THR A 114 6.99 -22.34 -14.01
C THR A 114 8.00 -21.20 -14.14
N TYR A 115 9.22 -21.37 -13.65
CA TYR A 115 10.29 -20.37 -13.81
C TYR A 115 10.70 -20.23 -15.27
N THR A 116 10.78 -18.99 -15.74
CA THR A 116 11.30 -18.65 -17.07
C THR A 116 12.22 -17.43 -16.95
N SER A 117 13.39 -17.48 -17.56
CA SER A 117 14.29 -16.31 -17.64
C SER A 117 13.81 -15.33 -18.70
N VAL A 118 13.91 -14.03 -18.41
CA VAL A 118 13.59 -12.98 -19.38
C VAL A 118 14.83 -12.65 -20.22
N ASN A 119 14.68 -12.59 -21.54
CA ASN A 119 15.75 -12.20 -22.45
C ASN A 119 15.82 -10.68 -22.66
N CYS A 120 16.96 -10.17 -23.09
CA CYS A 120 17.21 -8.71 -23.17
C CYS A 120 16.29 -7.95 -24.15
N GLN A 121 15.74 -8.63 -25.17
CA GLN A 121 14.88 -8.04 -26.19
C GLN A 121 13.39 -8.21 -25.89
N GLU A 122 13.05 -8.94 -24.81
CA GLU A 122 11.65 -9.16 -24.42
C GLU A 122 11.05 -7.90 -23.80
N ASP A 123 9.73 -7.76 -23.94
CA ASP A 123 9.00 -6.57 -23.52
C ASP A 123 9.10 -6.37 -22.00
N GLU A 124 9.14 -7.45 -21.23
CA GLU A 124 9.34 -7.45 -19.78
C GLU A 124 10.67 -6.83 -19.39
N CYS A 125 11.74 -7.07 -20.17
CA CYS A 125 13.03 -6.42 -19.93
C CYS A 125 12.97 -4.93 -20.22
N ASN A 126 12.19 -4.52 -21.22
CA ASN A 126 12.03 -3.12 -21.61
C ASN A 126 11.20 -2.30 -20.59
N LEU A 127 10.54 -2.94 -19.62
CA LEU A 127 9.91 -2.26 -18.49
C LEU A 127 10.93 -1.68 -17.49
N LEU A 128 12.16 -2.20 -17.47
CA LEU A 128 13.24 -1.63 -16.67
C LEU A 128 13.73 -0.32 -17.27
N LYS A 129 13.96 0.69 -16.41
CA LYS A 129 14.64 1.92 -16.83
C LYS A 129 16.06 1.60 -17.30
N GLU A 130 16.53 2.29 -18.34
CA GLU A 130 17.89 2.10 -18.88
C GLU A 130 19.00 2.25 -17.82
N SER A 131 18.77 3.07 -16.79
CA SER A 131 19.73 3.27 -15.70
C SER A 131 19.91 2.06 -14.78
N VAL A 132 18.96 1.12 -14.75
CA VAL A 132 18.98 -0.08 -13.91
C VAL A 132 19.02 -1.37 -14.73
N LYS A 133 18.81 -1.28 -16.05
CA LYS A 133 18.78 -2.40 -16.99
C LYS A 133 20.19 -2.75 -17.47
N GLY A 134 20.42 -4.02 -17.72
CA GLY A 134 21.59 -4.51 -18.45
C GLY A 134 21.27 -5.80 -19.19
N CYS A 135 22.28 -6.34 -19.88
CA CYS A 135 22.17 -7.59 -20.62
C CYS A 135 23.39 -8.47 -20.35
N SER A 136 23.15 -9.72 -19.95
CA SER A 136 24.23 -10.69 -19.74
C SER A 136 24.80 -11.18 -21.08
N SER A 137 25.96 -11.84 -21.02
CA SER A 137 26.55 -12.47 -22.22
C SER A 137 25.72 -13.64 -22.77
N GLN A 138 24.81 -14.19 -21.96
CA GLN A 138 23.84 -15.22 -22.35
C GLN A 138 22.51 -14.64 -22.84
N ASN A 139 22.46 -13.34 -23.12
CA ASN A 139 21.24 -12.63 -23.56
C ASN A 139 20.11 -12.60 -22.51
N GLN A 140 20.44 -12.72 -21.23
CA GLN A 140 19.47 -12.63 -20.14
C GLN A 140 19.39 -11.20 -19.62
N CYS A 141 18.17 -10.73 -19.36
CA CYS A 141 17.91 -9.42 -18.82
C CYS A 141 18.44 -9.32 -17.38
N THR A 142 19.35 -8.38 -17.13
CA THR A 142 19.89 -8.12 -15.79
C THR A 142 19.32 -6.84 -15.22
N TYR A 143 19.16 -6.77 -13.91
CA TYR A 143 18.80 -5.54 -13.21
C TYR A 143 19.79 -5.22 -12.09
N ARG A 144 19.88 -3.93 -11.72
CA ARG A 144 20.53 -3.47 -10.49
C ARG A 144 19.74 -2.32 -9.88
N PHE A 145 19.15 -2.56 -8.71
CA PHE A 145 18.45 -1.53 -7.93
C PHE A 145 19.26 -1.15 -6.71
N SER A 146 19.17 0.12 -6.33
CA SER A 146 19.74 0.68 -5.11
C SER A 146 18.66 1.43 -4.35
N TYR A 147 18.71 1.34 -3.02
CA TYR A 147 17.75 1.97 -2.12
C TYR A 147 18.38 3.14 -1.35
N LEU A 148 17.54 3.93 -0.68
CA LEU A 148 17.96 5.13 0.05
C LEU A 148 18.93 4.81 1.19
N ASP A 149 18.77 3.64 1.82
CA ASP A 149 19.64 3.12 2.88
C ASP A 149 20.95 2.52 2.36
N THR A 150 21.24 2.70 1.07
CA THR A 150 22.39 2.14 0.33
C THR A 150 22.37 0.64 0.09
N SER A 151 21.30 -0.05 0.49
CA SER A 151 21.11 -1.44 0.12
C SER A 151 20.94 -1.59 -1.40
N ILE A 152 21.29 -2.77 -1.91
CA ILE A 152 21.20 -3.10 -3.33
C ILE A 152 20.65 -4.50 -3.53
N THR A 153 20.04 -4.69 -4.70
CA THR A 153 19.78 -6.01 -5.29
C THR A 153 20.24 -5.99 -6.75
N GLN A 154 20.92 -7.05 -7.17
CA GLN A 154 21.35 -7.26 -8.54
C GLN A 154 21.13 -8.72 -8.91
N GLY A 155 20.59 -8.94 -10.11
CA GLY A 155 20.27 -10.27 -10.56
C GLY A 155 19.67 -10.32 -11.96
N LEU A 156 18.90 -11.38 -12.21
CA LEU A 156 18.20 -11.59 -13.47
C LEU A 156 16.73 -11.22 -13.33
N LEU A 157 16.17 -10.56 -14.35
CA LEU A 157 14.72 -10.44 -14.46
C LEU A 157 14.16 -11.79 -14.91
N ALA A 158 13.10 -12.24 -14.26
CA ALA A 158 12.51 -13.56 -14.50
C ALA A 158 10.99 -13.51 -14.37
N LEU A 159 10.35 -14.55 -14.88
CA LEU A 159 8.93 -14.84 -14.74
C LEU A 159 8.76 -16.08 -13.89
N ASP A 160 7.79 -16.08 -12.99
CA ASP A 160 7.31 -17.31 -12.34
C ASP A 160 5.85 -17.16 -11.87
N THR A 161 5.32 -18.18 -11.24
CA THR A 161 4.02 -18.14 -10.57
C THR A 161 4.18 -17.50 -9.20
N ILE A 162 3.41 -16.44 -8.90
CA ILE A 162 3.18 -15.96 -7.52
C ILE A 162 1.81 -16.44 -7.07
N THR A 163 1.70 -16.96 -5.86
CA THR A 163 0.43 -17.42 -5.30
C THR A 163 0.01 -16.52 -4.12
N LEU A 164 -1.22 -16.01 -4.19
CA LEU A 164 -1.90 -15.28 -3.13
C LEU A 164 -3.09 -16.07 -2.59
N GLN A 165 -3.74 -15.54 -1.56
CA GLN A 165 -4.95 -16.10 -0.98
C GLN A 165 -6.13 -15.14 -1.17
N SER A 166 -7.35 -15.63 -0.92
CA SER A 166 -8.55 -14.81 -0.88
C SER A 166 -9.19 -14.79 0.50
N SER A 167 -10.16 -13.90 0.70
CA SER A 167 -10.94 -13.78 1.94
C SER A 167 -11.72 -15.04 2.32
N SER A 168 -11.95 -15.93 1.35
CA SER A 168 -12.59 -17.23 1.55
C SER A 168 -11.61 -18.40 1.56
N ASP A 169 -10.33 -18.13 1.84
CA ASP A 169 -9.22 -19.10 1.85
C ASP A 169 -8.97 -19.77 0.49
N GLY A 170 -9.39 -19.13 -0.60
CA GLY A 170 -9.11 -19.57 -1.96
C GLY A 170 -7.65 -19.34 -2.35
N VAL A 171 -7.04 -20.32 -3.03
CA VAL A 171 -5.67 -20.20 -3.55
C VAL A 171 -5.69 -19.56 -4.94
N ILE A 172 -4.96 -18.46 -5.13
CA ILE A 172 -4.94 -17.68 -6.36
C ILE A 172 -3.54 -17.71 -6.98
N PRO A 173 -3.28 -18.62 -7.95
CA PRO A 173 -2.03 -18.63 -8.70
C PRO A 173 -2.05 -17.55 -9.79
N LEU A 174 -1.04 -16.69 -9.78
CA LEU A 174 -0.78 -15.64 -10.75
C LEU A 174 0.42 -16.08 -11.60
N GLN A 175 0.15 -16.48 -12.84
CA GLN A 175 1.20 -16.96 -13.75
C GLN A 175 1.92 -15.80 -14.44
N TYR A 176 3.15 -16.05 -14.87
CA TYR A 176 3.97 -15.09 -15.62
C TYR A 176 4.19 -13.76 -14.89
N MET A 177 4.33 -13.83 -13.56
CA MET A 177 4.64 -12.65 -12.75
C MET A 177 6.12 -12.31 -12.88
N ILE A 178 6.38 -11.06 -13.23
CA ILE A 178 7.72 -10.50 -13.35
C ILE A 178 8.28 -10.24 -11.97
N PHE A 179 9.48 -10.76 -11.71
CA PHE A 179 10.22 -10.52 -10.48
C PHE A 179 11.73 -10.51 -10.72
N GLY A 180 12.47 -9.95 -9.77
CA GLY A 180 13.92 -9.98 -9.72
C GLY A 180 14.43 -11.22 -8.99
N CYS A 181 15.19 -12.04 -9.70
CA CYS A 181 15.92 -13.16 -9.13
C CYS A 181 17.32 -12.67 -8.72
N GLY A 182 17.46 -12.23 -7.47
CA GLY A 182 18.64 -11.53 -6.96
C GLY A 182 19.79 -12.47 -6.61
N HIS A 183 20.93 -12.30 -7.26
CA HIS A 183 22.16 -13.09 -7.06
C HIS A 183 23.24 -12.33 -6.27
N ASN A 184 23.08 -11.01 -6.12
CA ASN A 184 23.90 -10.16 -5.27
C ASN A 184 23.01 -9.15 -4.56
N ASN A 185 22.78 -9.35 -3.27
CA ASN A 185 21.92 -8.55 -2.42
C ASN A 185 22.67 -8.21 -1.13
N SER A 186 22.83 -6.92 -0.86
CA SER A 186 23.53 -6.44 0.34
C SER A 186 22.81 -5.26 0.94
N GLY A 187 22.78 -5.15 2.27
CA GLY A 187 22.06 -4.11 2.98
C GLY A 187 21.74 -4.53 4.41
N GLY A 188 21.02 -3.68 5.13
CA GLY A 188 20.54 -3.95 6.49
C GLY A 188 19.23 -4.74 6.51
N PHE A 189 19.21 -5.95 5.94
CA PHE A 189 18.03 -6.82 5.92
C PHE A 189 18.04 -7.80 7.10
N ASP A 190 16.87 -8.01 7.73
CA ASP A 190 16.70 -9.04 8.76
C ASP A 190 16.66 -10.46 8.16
N GLU A 191 17.06 -11.46 8.95
CA GLU A 191 17.12 -12.86 8.53
C GLU A 191 15.75 -13.50 8.20
N LYS A 192 14.63 -12.90 8.65
CA LYS A 192 13.27 -13.35 8.31
C LYS A 192 12.75 -12.80 6.98
N VAL A 193 13.49 -11.90 6.34
CA VAL A 193 13.13 -11.35 5.04
C VAL A 193 13.84 -12.14 3.93
N MET A 194 13.17 -12.27 2.79
CA MET A 194 13.70 -12.93 1.59
C MET A 194 13.92 -11.95 0.42
N GLY A 195 13.38 -10.73 0.54
CA GLY A 195 13.53 -9.63 -0.42
C GLY A 195 12.47 -8.55 -0.21
N ILE A 196 12.07 -7.86 -1.28
CA ILE A 196 11.09 -6.77 -1.23
C ILE A 196 9.93 -7.05 -2.17
N VAL A 197 8.71 -6.71 -1.74
CA VAL A 197 7.51 -6.61 -2.57
C VAL A 197 7.33 -5.14 -2.94
N GLY A 198 7.80 -4.78 -4.13
CA GLY A 198 7.58 -3.45 -4.68
C GLY A 198 6.12 -3.18 -4.97
N LEU A 199 5.61 -2.09 -4.40
CA LEU A 199 4.22 -1.63 -4.50
C LEU A 199 4.11 -0.26 -5.13
N GLY A 200 5.18 0.29 -5.71
CA GLY A 200 5.17 1.57 -6.43
C GLY A 200 4.22 1.59 -7.64
N GLN A 201 4.12 2.73 -8.31
CA GLN A 201 3.24 2.92 -9.47
C GLN A 201 3.85 2.43 -10.79
N GLY A 202 5.08 1.90 -10.77
CA GLY A 202 5.76 1.43 -11.97
C GLY A 202 5.24 0.08 -12.45
N PRO A 203 5.55 -0.31 -13.69
CA PRO A 203 4.98 -1.49 -14.33
C PRO A 203 5.44 -2.82 -13.70
N LEU A 204 6.57 -2.81 -12.99
CA LEU A 204 7.13 -4.00 -12.33
C LEU A 204 6.52 -4.27 -10.95
N SER A 205 5.70 -3.38 -10.42
CA SER A 205 5.07 -3.55 -9.10
C SER A 205 4.00 -4.61 -9.08
N LEU A 206 3.81 -5.22 -7.91
CA LEU A 206 2.76 -6.22 -7.71
C LEU A 206 1.40 -5.66 -8.14
N ILE A 207 1.10 -4.43 -7.75
CA ILE A 207 -0.18 -3.76 -8.01
C ILE A 207 -0.41 -3.52 -9.50
N SER A 208 0.63 -3.12 -10.23
CA SER A 208 0.53 -2.92 -11.68
C SER A 208 0.31 -4.25 -12.42
N GLN A 209 0.96 -5.32 -11.97
CA GLN A 209 0.85 -6.63 -12.60
C GLN A 209 -0.50 -7.32 -12.34
N ILE A 210 -1.05 -7.20 -11.12
CA ILE A 210 -2.29 -7.91 -10.74
C ILE A 210 -3.57 -7.08 -10.95
N GLY A 211 -3.46 -5.75 -10.94
CA GLY A 211 -4.61 -4.84 -10.96
C GLY A 211 -5.66 -5.14 -12.05
N PRO A 212 -5.26 -5.42 -13.31
CA PRO A 212 -6.21 -5.76 -14.38
C PRO A 212 -7.11 -6.97 -14.09
N SER A 213 -6.65 -7.91 -13.27
CA SER A 213 -7.35 -9.16 -12.98
C SER A 213 -8.30 -9.05 -11.78
N PHE A 214 -8.12 -8.05 -10.90
CA PHE A 214 -8.82 -7.96 -9.62
C PHE A 214 -9.67 -6.68 -9.47
N GLY A 215 -10.02 -6.04 -10.59
CA GLY A 215 -10.96 -4.91 -10.61
C GLY A 215 -10.31 -3.54 -10.39
N GLY A 216 -9.00 -3.42 -10.62
CA GLY A 216 -8.27 -2.16 -10.67
C GLY A 216 -6.95 -2.19 -9.91
N ARG A 217 -6.09 -1.22 -10.18
CA ARG A 217 -4.84 -1.01 -9.44
C ARG A 217 -5.16 -0.33 -8.10
N ARG A 218 -5.59 -1.13 -7.13
CA ARG A 218 -5.88 -0.67 -5.78
C ARG A 218 -5.48 -1.70 -4.74
N PHE A 219 -5.13 -1.21 -3.56
CA PHE A 219 -4.79 -2.06 -2.43
C PHE A 219 -4.98 -1.31 -1.12
N SER A 220 -5.06 -2.03 -0.02
CA SER A 220 -5.05 -1.46 1.32
C SER A 220 -4.27 -2.32 2.29
N TYR A 221 -3.65 -1.69 3.29
CA TYR A 221 -3.02 -2.40 4.40
C TYR A 221 -3.38 -1.74 5.73
N CYS A 222 -3.22 -2.48 6.82
CA CYS A 222 -3.30 -1.95 8.18
C CYS A 222 -2.02 -2.34 8.93
N LEU A 223 -1.04 -1.42 9.02
CA LEU A 223 0.25 -1.76 9.62
C LEU A 223 0.14 -1.89 11.14
N VAL A 224 0.64 -3.00 11.68
CA VAL A 224 0.68 -3.22 13.13
C VAL A 224 1.91 -2.54 13.75
N PRO A 225 1.81 -1.99 14.96
CA PRO A 225 2.97 -1.44 15.65
C PRO A 225 4.04 -2.48 16.02
N TYR A 226 5.31 -2.07 16.07
CA TYR A 226 6.47 -2.98 16.24
C TYR A 226 6.58 -3.73 17.58
N TYR A 227 5.89 -3.29 18.63
CA TYR A 227 5.90 -3.98 19.93
C TYR A 227 4.82 -5.08 20.01
N VAL A 228 3.99 -5.23 18.97
CA VAL A 228 3.02 -6.33 18.88
C VAL A 228 3.77 -7.62 18.53
N ASP A 229 3.33 -8.74 19.11
CA ASP A 229 3.90 -10.06 18.78
C ASP A 229 3.80 -10.31 17.27
N TYR A 230 4.93 -10.65 16.64
CA TYR A 230 5.05 -11.02 15.23
C TYR A 230 4.02 -12.09 14.81
N LYS A 231 3.57 -12.93 15.75
CA LYS A 231 2.56 -13.98 15.52
C LYS A 231 1.14 -13.44 15.32
N LEU A 232 0.89 -12.16 15.55
CA LEU A 232 -0.41 -11.53 15.31
C LEU A 232 -0.39 -10.87 13.93
N PRO A 233 -0.88 -11.56 12.87
CA PRO A 233 -0.90 -10.98 11.55
C PRO A 233 -1.93 -9.84 11.48
N SER A 234 -1.65 -8.89 10.60
CA SER A 234 -2.68 -8.05 9.98
C SER A 234 -2.89 -8.51 8.54
N ILE A 235 -3.73 -7.80 7.79
CA ILE A 235 -4.09 -8.16 6.42
C ILE A 235 -3.78 -7.00 5.47
N MET A 236 -3.26 -7.36 4.30
CA MET A 236 -3.21 -6.52 3.12
C MET A 236 -4.18 -7.08 2.08
N SER A 237 -4.99 -6.22 1.47
CA SER A 237 -6.02 -6.58 0.50
C SER A 237 -5.76 -5.91 -0.84
N PHE A 238 -6.13 -6.55 -1.94
CA PHE A 238 -5.85 -6.12 -3.30
C PHE A 238 -7.12 -6.11 -4.16
N GLY A 239 -7.23 -5.12 -5.05
CA GLY A 239 -8.33 -5.03 -6.00
C GLY A 239 -9.67 -4.73 -5.34
N SER A 240 -10.73 -5.30 -5.90
CA SER A 240 -12.11 -5.07 -5.43
C SER A 240 -12.29 -5.59 -4.01
N GLY A 241 -12.84 -4.75 -3.14
CA GLY A 241 -12.97 -4.98 -1.71
C GLY A 241 -11.79 -4.48 -0.87
N SER A 242 -10.74 -3.92 -1.50
CA SER A 242 -9.68 -3.20 -0.77
C SER A 242 -10.00 -1.72 -0.53
N GLU A 243 -11.23 -1.27 -0.84
CA GLU A 243 -11.61 0.13 -0.68
C GLU A 243 -11.75 0.52 0.80
N VAL A 244 -11.12 1.65 1.18
CA VAL A 244 -11.22 2.19 2.54
C VAL A 244 -12.39 3.16 2.60
N VAL A 245 -13.51 2.69 3.14
CA VAL A 245 -14.79 3.43 3.18
C VAL A 245 -15.41 3.47 4.58
N GLY A 246 -16.45 4.29 4.71
CA GLY A 246 -17.27 4.44 5.91
C GLY A 246 -16.92 5.67 6.73
N ASP A 247 -17.52 5.76 7.91
CA ASP A 247 -17.38 6.92 8.79
C ASP A 247 -15.94 7.06 9.29
N GLY A 248 -15.46 8.30 9.35
CA GLY A 248 -14.12 8.65 9.81
C GLY A 248 -13.00 8.46 8.78
N VAL A 249 -13.32 8.06 7.53
CA VAL A 249 -12.35 8.05 6.43
C VAL A 249 -12.04 9.48 5.99
N VAL A 250 -10.76 9.78 5.84
CA VAL A 250 -10.25 11.00 5.20
C VAL A 250 -9.36 10.62 4.02
N SER A 251 -9.31 11.46 2.99
CA SER A 251 -8.59 11.13 1.75
C SER A 251 -7.78 12.33 1.25
N THR A 252 -6.64 12.04 0.63
CA THR A 252 -5.81 13.04 -0.04
C THR A 252 -5.52 12.62 -1.49
N PRO A 253 -5.45 13.57 -2.44
CA PRO A 253 -5.10 13.28 -3.83
C PRO A 253 -3.67 12.76 -3.99
N LEU A 254 -3.51 11.76 -4.85
CA LEU A 254 -2.22 11.37 -5.40
C LEU A 254 -1.79 12.37 -6.47
N ILE A 255 -0.52 12.77 -6.42
CA ILE A 255 0.08 13.71 -7.36
C ILE A 255 0.98 12.92 -8.31
N LYS A 256 0.68 12.95 -9.59
CA LYS A 256 1.55 12.35 -10.61
C LYS A 256 2.79 13.24 -10.82
N LYS A 257 3.96 12.61 -10.79
CA LYS A 257 5.24 13.21 -11.20
C LYS A 257 5.90 12.33 -12.24
N GLU A 258 6.42 12.93 -13.31
CA GLU A 258 6.95 12.20 -14.47
C GLU A 258 8.25 11.44 -14.16
N SER A 259 9.01 11.87 -13.16
CA SER A 259 10.37 11.36 -12.91
C SER A 259 10.41 10.02 -12.19
N GLN A 260 9.51 9.78 -11.22
CA GLN A 260 9.52 8.58 -10.39
C GLN A 260 8.08 8.14 -10.05
N PRO A 261 7.80 6.84 -10.06
CA PRO A 261 6.46 6.31 -9.82
C PRO A 261 6.13 6.15 -8.32
N PHE A 262 6.55 7.10 -7.47
CA PHE A 262 6.22 7.08 -6.04
C PHE A 262 4.81 7.58 -5.76
N TYR A 263 4.27 7.29 -4.57
CA TYR A 263 3.00 7.84 -4.10
C TYR A 263 3.17 9.24 -3.51
N TYR A 264 3.18 10.25 -4.37
CA TYR A 264 3.26 11.63 -3.92
C TYR A 264 1.90 12.14 -3.44
N VAL A 265 1.93 12.81 -2.29
CA VAL A 265 0.81 13.55 -1.72
C VAL A 265 1.28 14.96 -1.32
N THR A 266 0.34 15.85 -1.07
CA THR A 266 0.66 17.23 -0.67
C THR A 266 0.48 17.38 0.84
N LEU A 267 1.58 17.53 1.57
CA LEU A 267 1.60 17.93 2.98
C LEU A 267 1.57 19.46 3.07
N GLN A 268 0.57 20.01 3.75
CA GLN A 268 0.42 21.45 4.00
C GLN A 268 1.21 21.91 5.23
N GLY A 269 1.35 21.03 6.22
CA GLY A 269 2.07 21.33 7.45
C GLY A 269 1.83 20.28 8.53
N ILE A 270 2.39 20.53 9.71
CA ILE A 270 2.29 19.65 10.88
C ILE A 270 1.88 20.50 12.08
N SER A 271 0.86 20.09 12.81
CA SER A 271 0.54 20.70 14.11
C SER A 271 1.17 19.91 15.25
N VAL A 272 1.70 20.62 16.23
CA VAL A 272 2.13 20.09 17.53
C VAL A 272 1.25 20.74 18.59
N GLY A 273 0.32 19.97 19.16
CA GLY A 273 -0.78 20.54 19.94
C GLY A 273 -1.57 21.52 19.07
N ASP A 274 -1.68 22.76 19.52
CA ASP A 274 -2.39 23.84 18.80
C ASP A 274 -1.46 24.68 17.89
N THR A 275 -0.15 24.39 17.87
CA THR A 275 0.83 25.14 17.06
C THR A 275 0.96 24.53 15.67
N PHE A 276 0.50 25.23 14.63
CA PHE A 276 0.67 24.83 13.23
C PHE A 276 2.03 25.25 12.66
N LEU A 277 2.77 24.29 12.11
CA LEU A 277 4.04 24.46 11.41
C LEU A 277 3.81 24.29 9.91
N SER A 278 3.82 25.40 9.18
CA SER A 278 3.62 25.42 7.72
C SER A 278 4.75 24.70 6.99
N PHE A 279 4.39 23.82 6.06
CA PHE A 279 5.34 23.36 5.05
C PHE A 279 5.27 24.30 3.85
N ASP A 280 6.16 25.29 3.82
CA ASP A 280 6.28 26.29 2.76
C ASP A 280 6.83 25.70 1.45
N SER A 281 6.11 24.75 0.83
CA SER A 281 6.41 24.25 -0.51
C SER A 281 5.52 24.93 -1.54
N SER A 282 6.12 25.48 -2.58
CA SER A 282 5.40 26.08 -3.71
C SER A 282 4.81 25.03 -4.66
N SER A 283 5.13 23.74 -4.50
CA SER A 283 4.74 22.66 -5.40
C SER A 283 3.95 21.55 -4.69
N LYS A 284 2.90 21.05 -5.34
CA LYS A 284 2.17 19.85 -4.89
C LYS A 284 3.04 18.60 -4.98
N GLY A 285 2.67 17.57 -4.22
CA GLY A 285 3.39 16.29 -4.20
C GLY A 285 4.76 16.38 -3.51
N ASN A 286 4.81 17.10 -2.39
CA ASN A 286 6.03 17.37 -1.60
C ASN A 286 6.32 16.28 -0.55
N MET A 287 5.50 15.23 -0.47
CA MET A 287 5.67 14.10 0.45
C MET A 287 5.42 12.79 -0.28
N ILE A 288 6.26 11.78 -0.06
CA ILE A 288 6.08 10.41 -0.56
C ILE A 288 5.51 9.56 0.58
N ILE A 289 4.47 8.75 0.33
CA ILE A 289 4.02 7.74 1.30
C ILE A 289 4.81 6.45 1.07
N ASP A 290 5.58 6.06 2.08
CA ASP A 290 6.53 4.95 1.96
C ASP A 290 6.44 3.99 3.15
N SER A 291 5.98 2.77 2.90
CA SER A 291 5.97 1.69 3.89
C SER A 291 7.33 1.02 4.10
N GLY A 292 8.27 1.19 3.15
CA GLY A 292 9.63 0.65 3.22
C GLY A 292 10.57 1.50 4.09
N THR A 293 10.23 2.76 4.34
CA THR A 293 10.99 3.66 5.22
C THR A 293 10.42 3.65 6.63
N THR A 294 11.23 3.32 7.66
CA THR A 294 10.74 3.23 9.05
C THR A 294 10.26 4.56 9.64
N PHE A 295 11.09 5.59 9.57
CA PHE A 295 10.83 6.89 10.19
C PHE A 295 10.31 7.91 9.16
N THR A 296 9.53 8.88 9.63
CA THR A 296 9.14 9.99 8.75
C THR A 296 10.34 10.91 8.54
N ILE A 297 10.68 11.20 7.29
CA ILE A 297 11.81 12.05 6.92
C ILE A 297 11.26 13.36 6.35
N LEU A 298 11.59 14.49 6.96
CA LEU A 298 11.09 15.80 6.57
C LEU A 298 12.21 16.65 5.97
N PRO A 299 11.92 17.59 5.07
CA PRO A 299 12.89 18.61 4.69
C PRO A 299 13.40 19.35 5.93
N GLN A 300 14.71 19.64 5.95
CA GLN A 300 15.42 20.13 7.14
C GLN A 300 14.68 21.25 7.90
N LYS A 301 14.20 22.29 7.19
CA LYS A 301 13.50 23.43 7.81
C LYS A 301 12.28 23.00 8.62
N LEU A 302 11.45 22.10 8.09
CA LEU A 302 10.24 21.64 8.77
C LEU A 302 10.59 20.69 9.93
N TYR A 303 11.62 19.85 9.75
CA TYR A 303 12.13 19.00 10.83
C TYR A 303 12.61 19.83 12.02
N ASP A 304 13.41 20.87 11.78
CA ASP A 304 13.94 21.73 12.85
C ASP A 304 12.81 22.43 13.61
N GLN A 305 11.81 22.94 12.89
CA GLN A 305 10.61 23.54 13.49
C GLN A 305 9.84 22.53 14.36
N LEU A 306 9.66 21.30 13.85
CA LEU A 306 8.99 20.22 14.59
C LEU A 306 9.73 19.88 15.88
N VAL A 307 11.06 19.68 15.80
CA VAL A 307 11.90 19.35 16.96
C VAL A 307 11.83 20.45 18.02
N GLU A 308 11.96 21.70 17.62
CA GLU A 308 11.91 22.83 18.56
C GLU A 308 10.54 22.98 19.19
N GLU A 309 9.45 22.76 18.45
CA GLU A 309 8.10 22.85 19.02
C GLU A 309 7.79 21.68 19.97
N VAL A 310 8.22 20.46 19.62
CA VAL A 310 8.11 19.30 20.53
C VAL A 310 8.91 19.53 21.81
N LYS A 311 10.13 20.08 21.73
CA LYS A 311 10.94 20.45 22.90
C LYS A 311 10.23 21.41 23.84
N LYS A 312 9.50 22.40 23.32
CA LYS A 312 8.76 23.37 24.15
C LYS A 312 7.59 22.74 24.88
N GLN A 313 6.92 21.78 24.26
CA GLN A 313 5.68 21.22 24.78
C GLN A 313 5.87 19.95 25.62
N VAL A 314 7.03 19.28 25.52
CA VAL A 314 7.38 18.14 26.39
C VAL A 314 8.14 18.67 27.62
N PRO A 315 7.61 18.52 28.85
CA PRO A 315 8.21 19.06 30.07
C PRO A 315 9.36 18.19 30.61
N LEU A 316 10.26 17.76 29.74
CA LEU A 316 11.42 16.92 30.04
C LEU A 316 12.67 17.53 29.40
N GLN A 317 13.83 17.30 30.04
CA GLN A 317 15.10 17.68 29.44
C GLN A 317 15.49 16.66 28.35
N PRO A 318 15.80 17.11 27.12
CA PRO A 318 16.34 16.23 26.09
C PRO A 318 17.66 15.58 26.52
N ILE A 319 17.91 14.36 26.04
CA ILE A 319 19.23 13.75 26.09
C ILE A 319 20.11 14.46 25.06
N ILE A 320 21.22 15.04 25.50
CA ILE A 320 22.15 15.81 24.65
C ILE A 320 23.55 15.19 24.54
N ASP A 321 23.89 14.24 25.42
CA ASP A 321 25.26 13.72 25.59
C ASP A 321 25.37 12.20 25.42
N ASP A 322 24.49 11.56 24.64
CA ASP A 322 24.56 10.12 24.35
C ASP A 322 24.86 9.90 22.86
N PRO A 323 26.10 9.48 22.51
CA PRO A 323 26.50 9.26 21.12
C PRO A 323 25.63 8.24 20.37
N GLN A 324 24.91 7.36 21.08
CA GLN A 324 24.03 6.36 20.46
C GLN A 324 22.82 6.98 19.75
N PHE A 325 22.38 8.16 20.19
CA PHE A 325 21.17 8.80 19.66
C PHE A 325 21.49 9.91 18.65
N GLY A 326 22.76 10.31 18.53
CA GLY A 326 23.18 11.42 17.67
C GLY A 326 22.37 12.69 17.95
N ASP A 327 21.90 13.36 16.90
CA ASP A 327 21.12 14.60 16.98
C ASP A 327 19.61 14.36 17.20
N ARG A 328 19.20 13.11 17.48
CA ARG A 328 17.78 12.79 17.63
C ARG A 328 17.23 13.30 18.96
N LEU A 329 16.04 13.89 18.91
CA LEU A 329 15.33 14.32 20.10
C LEU A 329 14.89 13.11 20.94
N CYS A 330 15.54 12.88 22.07
CA CYS A 330 15.23 11.78 22.98
C CYS A 330 15.01 12.26 24.42
N TYR A 331 14.21 11.52 25.18
CA TYR A 331 13.91 11.80 26.59
C TYR A 331 14.04 10.54 27.44
N ARG A 332 14.56 10.68 28.67
CA ARG A 332 14.50 9.61 29.69
C ARG A 332 13.20 9.71 30.47
N THR A 333 12.30 8.75 30.29
CA THR A 333 11.04 8.65 31.02
C THR A 333 10.45 7.25 30.91
N ILE A 334 9.63 6.86 31.89
CA ILE A 334 8.81 5.64 31.85
C ILE A 334 7.42 5.89 31.26
N ASN A 335 6.98 7.16 31.18
CA ASN A 335 5.69 7.56 30.65
C ASN A 335 5.87 8.91 29.94
N LEU A 336 5.95 8.88 28.60
CA LEU A 336 6.07 10.09 27.82
C LEU A 336 4.68 10.72 27.66
N GLN A 337 4.53 11.95 28.17
CA GLN A 337 3.38 12.81 27.88
C GLN A 337 3.79 13.79 26.79
N GLN A 338 3.47 13.50 25.54
CA GLN A 338 3.70 14.41 24.42
C GLN A 338 2.41 15.14 23.99
N PRO A 339 2.57 16.29 23.33
CA PRO A 339 1.48 16.83 22.52
C PRO A 339 1.07 15.87 21.40
N ILE A 340 -0.19 15.97 21.02
CA ILE A 340 -0.68 15.32 19.80
C ILE A 340 0.02 15.97 18.60
N ILE A 341 0.56 15.15 17.71
CA ILE A 341 1.10 15.62 16.42
C ILE A 341 0.06 15.29 15.35
N THR A 342 -0.30 16.26 14.51
CA THR A 342 -1.23 16.05 13.39
C THR A 342 -0.54 16.40 12.09
N THR A 343 -0.52 15.48 11.12
CA THR A 343 -0.06 15.78 9.76
C THR A 343 -1.23 16.21 8.90
N HIS A 344 -1.12 17.40 8.32
CA HIS A 344 -2.17 18.02 7.51
C HIS A 344 -1.87 17.84 6.03
N PHE A 345 -2.45 16.82 5.40
CA PHE A 345 -2.41 16.65 3.96
C PHE A 345 -3.54 17.46 3.30
N GLU A 346 -3.40 17.74 2.01
CA GLU A 346 -4.48 18.33 1.23
C GLU A 346 -5.72 17.43 1.28
N GLY A 347 -6.75 17.84 2.04
CA GLY A 347 -8.01 17.09 2.19
C GLY A 347 -8.06 16.09 3.37
N ALA A 348 -6.96 15.88 4.10
CA ALA A 348 -6.92 14.89 5.17
C ALA A 348 -6.03 15.32 6.35
N ASP A 349 -6.59 15.27 7.56
CA ASP A 349 -5.87 15.46 8.81
C ASP A 349 -5.63 14.11 9.49
N ILE A 350 -4.36 13.74 9.70
CA ILE A 350 -3.99 12.46 10.32
C ILE A 350 -3.41 12.74 11.71
N GLN A 351 -4.17 12.38 12.74
CA GLN A 351 -3.78 12.58 14.13
C GLN A 351 -2.90 11.42 14.62
N LEU A 352 -1.71 11.72 15.11
CA LEU A 352 -0.72 10.73 15.51
C LEU A 352 -0.62 10.65 17.03
N LYS A 353 -0.62 9.41 17.53
CA LYS A 353 -0.38 9.07 18.94
C LYS A 353 1.11 8.92 19.19
N THR A 354 1.48 8.86 20.47
CA THR A 354 2.83 8.60 20.97
C THR A 354 3.57 7.50 20.23
N ILE A 355 2.85 6.44 19.94
CA ILE A 355 3.36 5.19 19.42
C ILE A 355 3.76 5.25 17.94
N GLN A 356 3.25 6.28 17.27
CA GLN A 356 3.52 6.61 15.87
C GLN A 356 4.62 7.67 15.75
N THR A 357 4.78 8.51 16.78
CA THR A 357 5.68 9.68 16.74
C THR A 357 6.97 9.48 17.53
N PHE A 358 7.01 8.51 18.45
CA PHE A 358 8.19 8.14 19.22
C PHE A 358 8.41 6.63 19.20
N TYR A 359 9.67 6.22 19.21
CA TYR A 359 10.08 4.83 19.41
C TYR A 359 10.94 4.70 20.67
N GLN A 360 11.02 3.48 21.19
CA GLN A 360 11.77 3.16 22.40
C GLN A 360 13.01 2.32 22.03
N PRO A 361 14.20 2.92 21.82
CA PRO A 361 15.41 2.16 21.52
C PRO A 361 15.87 1.31 22.71
N ASN A 362 15.65 1.82 23.94
CA ASN A 362 16.03 1.17 25.19
C ASN A 362 14.92 1.41 26.21
N PHE A 363 14.75 0.48 27.16
CA PHE A 363 13.78 0.66 28.23
C PHE A 363 13.98 2.01 28.95
N GLY A 364 12.92 2.81 29.03
CA GLY A 364 12.93 4.13 29.67
C GLY A 364 13.51 5.27 28.82
N VAL A 365 13.78 5.05 27.52
CA VAL A 365 14.19 6.10 26.58
C VAL A 365 13.17 6.19 25.45
N PHE A 366 12.67 7.38 25.15
CA PHE A 366 11.79 7.63 24.02
C PHE A 366 12.43 8.64 23.08
N CYS A 367 12.52 8.30 21.80
CA CYS A 367 13.14 9.12 20.77
C CYS A 367 12.14 9.47 19.67
N LEU A 368 12.15 10.71 19.21
CA LEU A 368 11.30 11.18 18.13
C LEU A 368 11.58 10.35 16.86
N ALA A 369 10.53 9.80 16.28
CA ALA A 369 10.58 8.90 15.12
C ALA A 369 10.54 9.68 13.78
N PHE A 370 11.18 10.85 13.78
CA PHE A 370 11.33 11.72 12.62
C PHE A 370 12.82 11.93 12.33
N GLY A 371 13.16 12.17 11.08
CA GLY A 371 14.50 12.57 10.65
C GLY A 371 14.43 13.70 9.62
N SER A 372 15.59 14.17 9.18
CA SER A 372 15.70 15.21 8.16
C SER A 372 16.33 14.71 6.86
N ILE A 373 16.02 15.40 5.76
CA ILE A 373 16.69 15.27 4.47
C ILE A 373 16.99 16.66 3.89
N SER A 374 18.03 16.75 3.07
CA SER A 374 18.40 17.97 2.35
C SER A 374 17.52 18.24 1.13
N SER A 375 16.72 17.26 0.70
CA SER A 375 15.74 17.40 -0.39
C SER A 375 14.50 18.18 0.06
N ASP A 376 13.82 18.81 -0.89
CA ASP A 376 12.52 19.47 -0.66
C ASP A 376 11.34 18.49 -0.65
N ILE A 377 11.58 17.19 -0.90
CA ILE A 377 10.56 16.15 -0.86
C ILE A 377 10.78 15.30 0.40
N GLY A 378 9.76 15.25 1.26
CA GLY A 378 9.74 14.40 2.45
C GLY A 378 9.25 12.98 2.17
N ILE A 379 9.36 12.12 3.17
CA ILE A 379 8.89 10.73 3.18
C ILE A 379 8.05 10.49 4.44
N TYR A 380 6.80 10.08 4.25
CA TYR A 380 5.88 9.64 5.30
C TYR A 380 6.11 8.17 5.57
N GLY A 381 6.92 7.87 6.60
CA GLY A 381 7.39 6.51 6.90
C GLY A 381 6.32 5.61 7.51
N ASN A 382 6.65 4.35 7.73
CA ASN A 382 5.70 3.32 8.14
C ASN A 382 5.26 3.40 9.61
N LEU A 383 6.07 3.99 10.52
CA LEU A 383 5.70 4.04 11.94
C LEU A 383 4.45 4.92 12.15
N VAL A 384 4.39 6.05 11.45
CA VAL A 384 3.23 6.96 11.50
C VAL A 384 1.99 6.38 10.81
N GLN A 385 2.18 5.42 9.91
CA GLN A 385 1.11 4.69 9.22
C GLN A 385 0.49 3.57 10.07
N THR A 386 1.13 3.15 11.18
CA THR A 386 0.58 2.10 12.05
C THR A 386 -0.77 2.48 12.64
N ASN A 387 -1.66 1.51 12.91
CA ASN A 387 -3.02 1.75 13.41
C ASN A 387 -3.88 2.68 12.52
N TYR A 388 -3.58 2.71 11.22
CA TYR A 388 -4.44 3.23 10.18
C TYR A 388 -4.65 2.15 9.13
N LEU A 389 -5.89 1.94 8.73
CA LEU A 389 -6.21 1.25 7.48
C LEU A 389 -5.99 2.28 6.37
N ILE A 390 -4.99 2.04 5.54
CA ILE A 390 -4.58 2.94 4.46
C ILE A 390 -4.88 2.27 3.14
N GLY A 391 -5.64 2.94 2.28
CA GLY A 391 -6.04 2.47 0.97
C GLY A 391 -5.46 3.35 -0.13
N PHE A 392 -4.88 2.72 -1.14
CA PHE A 392 -4.38 3.35 -2.35
C PHE A 392 -5.30 2.95 -3.49
N ASP A 393 -5.98 3.92 -4.09
CA ASP A 393 -6.81 3.70 -5.28
C ASP A 393 -6.21 4.48 -6.44
N LEU A 394 -5.49 3.78 -7.33
CA LEU A 394 -4.80 4.41 -8.47
C LEU A 394 -5.72 4.65 -9.65
N GLU A 395 -6.94 4.12 -9.62
CA GLU A 395 -7.98 4.44 -10.60
C GLU A 395 -8.64 5.78 -10.28
N SER A 396 -8.84 6.06 -8.98
CA SER A 396 -9.39 7.34 -8.50
C SER A 396 -8.32 8.37 -8.11
N GLU A 397 -7.04 8.00 -8.15
CA GLU A 397 -5.89 8.83 -7.74
C GLU A 397 -6.01 9.35 -6.29
N LEU A 398 -6.38 8.47 -5.36
CA LEU A 398 -6.58 8.82 -3.95
C LEU A 398 -5.82 7.89 -3.01
N VAL A 399 -5.36 8.47 -1.89
CA VAL A 399 -4.99 7.73 -0.69
C VAL A 399 -5.99 8.05 0.41
N SER A 400 -6.53 7.01 1.04
CA SER A 400 -7.53 7.14 2.10
C SER A 400 -7.03 6.54 3.40
N PHE A 401 -7.33 7.19 4.51
CA PHE A 401 -6.88 6.81 5.84
C PHE A 401 -8.08 6.63 6.77
N LYS A 402 -8.05 5.58 7.58
CA LYS A 402 -9.04 5.33 8.62
C LYS A 402 -8.36 4.84 9.89
N ALA A 403 -8.49 5.59 10.98
CA ALA A 403 -7.96 5.17 12.28
C ALA A 403 -8.55 3.79 12.67
N THR A 404 -7.68 2.81 12.86
CA THR A 404 -8.08 1.39 12.99
C THR A 404 -7.13 0.65 13.93
N HIS A 405 -7.65 -0.23 14.78
CA HIS A 405 -6.81 -1.12 15.59
C HIS A 405 -6.34 -2.33 14.74
N CYS A 406 -5.19 -2.20 14.08
CA CYS A 406 -4.74 -3.17 13.09
C CYS A 406 -4.46 -4.57 13.66
N ASN A 407 -4.14 -4.67 14.94
CA ASN A 407 -3.88 -5.95 15.62
C ASN A 407 -5.14 -6.72 16.03
N LEU A 408 -6.34 -6.14 15.84
CA LEU A 408 -7.63 -6.77 16.12
C LEU A 408 -8.39 -7.11 14.83
N HIS A 409 -7.83 -6.81 13.66
CA HIS A 409 -8.46 -7.02 12.37
C HIS A 409 -8.35 -8.48 11.90
N GLN A 410 -8.82 -9.41 12.73
CA GLN A 410 -9.02 -10.82 12.35
C GLN A 410 -10.47 -11.10 11.89
N SER A 411 -11.39 -10.14 12.02
CA SER A 411 -12.83 -10.40 11.77
C SER A 411 -13.72 -9.14 11.73
N LEU A 412 -13.41 -8.17 10.87
CA LEU A 412 -14.34 -7.07 10.57
C LEU A 412 -14.44 -6.82 9.07
N VAL A 413 -15.00 -7.79 8.35
CA VAL A 413 -15.80 -7.60 7.13
C VAL A 413 -17.03 -8.48 7.23
#